data_AF-A0AAV6JGW5-F1
#
_entry.id   AF-A0AAV6JGW5-F1
#
_cell.length_a   1.000
_cell.length_b   1.000
_cell.length_c   1.000
_cell.angle_alpha   90.00
_cell.angle_beta   90.00
_cell.angle_gamma   90.00
#
_symmetry.space_group_name_H-M   'P 1'
#
loop_
_entity.id
_entity.type
_entity.pdbx_description
1 polymer ?
#
loop_
_entity_poly.entity_id
_entity_poly.type
_entity_poly.pdbx_seq_one_letter_code
_entity_poly.pdbx_strand_id
1 'polypeptide(L)'
;MCHAMLLETVAAVPGMVGGMLLHCKSLRRFEHSGGWIKALLEEAVNERMHLMTFVEIAKPQWYERALVFAVQGVFFNAYFLAYFASPKLAHRIVGYLEGEAVNSYTKFLNDLEKGDFEDVPAPAIAIDYWRLPPESTLKDVVTVIRADEAHHRDLNHFVSDIQCQGRELRQYPAPIGYH
;
A
#
# COMPACT_ATOMS: atom_id res chain seq x y z
N MET A 1 13.80 13.98 -0.84
CA MET A 1 12.72 12.97 -0.81
C MET A 1 11.46 13.62 -1.32
N CYS A 2 10.86 13.10 -2.41
CA CYS A 2 9.49 13.49 -2.73
C CYS A 2 8.58 12.98 -1.60
N HIS A 3 7.56 13.75 -1.20
CA HIS A 3 6.64 13.40 -0.10
C HIS A 3 6.12 11.95 -0.24
N ALA A 4 5.76 11.56 -1.47
CA ALA A 4 5.31 10.21 -1.81
C ALA A 4 6.25 9.11 -1.29
N MET A 5 7.56 9.21 -1.56
CA MET A 5 8.54 8.19 -1.16
C MET A 5 8.58 7.91 0.35
N LEU A 6 8.34 8.93 1.20
CA LEU A 6 8.35 8.73 2.64
C LEU A 6 7.10 7.97 3.07
N LEU A 7 5.96 8.26 2.45
CA LEU A 7 4.69 7.60 2.73
C LEU A 7 4.72 6.13 2.32
N GLU A 8 5.29 5.80 1.15
CA GLU A 8 5.41 4.40 0.68
C GLU A 8 6.15 3.49 1.68
N THR A 9 7.15 4.02 2.40
CA THR A 9 7.89 3.24 3.41
C THR A 9 7.05 2.86 4.63
N VAL A 10 5.97 3.61 4.86
CA VAL A 10 5.00 3.42 5.94
C VAL A 10 3.80 2.62 5.44
N ALA A 11 3.34 2.86 4.21
CA ALA A 11 2.19 2.20 3.59
C ALA A 11 2.41 0.69 3.34
N ALA A 12 3.66 0.24 3.16
CA ALA A 12 3.96 -1.19 3.06
C ALA A 12 3.85 -1.97 4.40
N VAL A 13 3.75 -1.29 5.55
CA VAL A 13 3.76 -1.93 6.88
C VAL A 13 2.40 -2.55 7.26
N PRO A 14 1.25 -1.86 7.09
CA PRO A 14 -0.06 -2.37 7.47
C PRO A 14 -0.44 -3.73 6.91
N GLY A 15 -0.33 -3.93 5.59
CA GLY A 15 -0.64 -5.20 4.94
C GLY A 15 0.24 -6.35 5.47
N MET A 16 1.53 -6.08 5.72
CA MET A 16 2.46 -7.06 6.27
C MET A 16 2.07 -7.48 7.69
N VAL A 17 1.78 -6.51 8.56
CA VAL A 17 1.36 -6.76 9.95
C VAL A 17 0.03 -7.51 9.99
N GLY A 18 -0.96 -7.06 9.21
CA GLY A 18 -2.28 -7.67 9.15
C GLY A 18 -2.24 -9.09 8.60
N GLY A 19 -1.52 -9.30 7.51
CA GLY A 19 -1.27 -10.61 6.90
C GLY A 19 -0.57 -11.58 7.86
N MET A 20 0.49 -11.13 8.54
CA MET A 20 1.22 -11.92 9.53
C MET A 20 0.32 -12.33 10.71
N LEU A 21 -0.41 -11.39 11.31
CA LEU A 21 -1.27 -11.67 12.45
C LEU A 21 -2.43 -12.60 12.08
N LEU A 22 -3.02 -12.40 10.90
CA LEU A 22 -4.08 -13.28 10.38
C LEU A 22 -3.54 -14.68 10.05
N HIS A 23 -2.33 -14.78 9.49
CA HIS A 23 -1.64 -16.04 9.22
C HIS A 23 -1.43 -16.84 10.51
N CYS A 24 -0.84 -16.22 11.54
CA CYS A 24 -0.65 -16.85 12.84
C CYS A 24 -1.99 -17.25 13.50
N LYS A 25 -3.06 -16.45 13.35
CA LYS A 25 -4.40 -16.78 13.84
C LYS A 25 -4.97 -18.01 13.12
N SER A 26 -4.85 -18.07 11.79
CA SER A 26 -5.29 -19.19 10.96
C SER A 26 -4.61 -20.50 11.37
N LEU A 27 -3.28 -20.47 11.55
CA LEU A 27 -2.52 -21.65 12.00
C LEU A 27 -2.95 -22.15 13.38
N ARG A 28 -3.06 -21.26 14.38
CA ARG A 28 -3.43 -21.64 15.75
C ARG A 28 -4.86 -22.14 15.89
N ARG A 29 -5.75 -21.75 14.97
CA ARG A 29 -7.17 -22.16 14.97
C ARG A 29 -7.51 -23.25 13.97
N PHE A 30 -6.58 -23.60 13.07
CA PHE A 30 -6.84 -24.50 11.94
C PHE A 30 -8.03 -24.04 11.07
N GLU A 31 -8.13 -22.73 10.82
CA GLU A 31 -9.22 -22.11 10.06
C GLU A 31 -8.72 -21.47 8.76
N HIS A 32 -9.47 -21.57 7.67
CA HIS A 32 -9.17 -20.84 6.43
C HIS A 32 -9.39 -19.33 6.62
N SER A 33 -8.59 -18.53 5.92
CA SER A 33 -8.63 -17.07 6.01
C SER A 33 -9.47 -16.39 4.93
N GLY A 34 -10.13 -17.15 4.04
CA GLY A 34 -10.93 -16.58 2.93
C GLY A 34 -10.09 -15.80 1.91
N GLY A 35 -8.79 -16.07 1.81
CA GLY A 35 -7.89 -15.36 0.89
C GLY A 35 -7.26 -14.08 1.46
N TRP A 36 -7.72 -13.61 2.61
CA TRP A 36 -7.29 -12.33 3.19
C TRP A 36 -5.80 -12.26 3.55
N ILE A 37 -5.16 -13.38 3.90
CA ILE A 37 -3.70 -13.40 4.12
C ILE A 37 -2.97 -13.01 2.83
N LYS A 38 -3.39 -13.59 1.69
CA LYS A 38 -2.78 -13.33 0.41
C LYS A 38 -2.99 -11.87 0.00
N ALA A 39 -4.22 -11.38 0.08
CA ALA A 39 -4.56 -10.00 -0.29
C ALA A 39 -3.75 -8.96 0.49
N LEU A 40 -3.61 -9.12 1.82
CA LEU A 40 -2.84 -8.17 2.66
C LEU A 40 -1.33 -8.24 2.40
N LEU A 41 -0.79 -9.41 2.08
CA LEU A 41 0.61 -9.54 1.70
C LEU A 41 0.88 -9.02 0.29
N GLU A 42 -0.07 -9.16 -0.63
CA GLU A 42 -0.01 -8.56 -1.97
C GLU A 42 -0.05 -7.04 -1.90
N GLU A 43 -0.93 -6.44 -1.07
CA GLU A 43 -0.94 -5.02 -0.74
C GLU A 43 0.43 -4.55 -0.25
N ALA A 44 0.99 -5.19 0.78
CA ALA A 44 2.32 -4.82 1.30
C ALA A 44 3.46 -4.94 0.27
N VAL A 45 3.36 -5.91 -0.65
CA VAL A 45 4.31 -6.06 -1.75
C VAL A 45 4.10 -4.96 -2.79
N ASN A 46 2.85 -4.61 -3.09
CA ASN A 46 2.49 -3.58 -4.06
C ASN A 46 3.01 -2.20 -3.61
N GLU A 47 2.75 -1.81 -2.36
CA GLU A 47 3.30 -0.61 -1.71
C GLU A 47 4.83 -0.58 -1.75
N ARG A 48 5.49 -1.73 -1.51
CA ARG A 48 6.95 -1.84 -1.67
C ARG A 48 7.39 -1.54 -3.10
N MET A 49 6.62 -1.95 -4.11
CA MET A 49 6.95 -1.71 -5.51
C MET A 49 6.76 -0.25 -5.91
N HIS A 50 5.81 0.48 -5.29
CA HIS A 50 5.70 1.93 -5.42
C HIS A 50 6.99 2.61 -4.94
N LEU A 51 7.43 2.28 -3.72
CA LEU A 51 8.69 2.78 -3.15
C LEU A 51 9.88 2.50 -4.07
N MET A 52 10.05 1.25 -4.50
CA MET A 52 11.21 0.85 -5.31
C MET A 52 11.22 1.55 -6.66
N THR A 53 10.06 1.84 -7.23
CA THR A 53 9.92 2.65 -8.45
C THR A 53 10.41 4.07 -8.25
N PHE A 54 10.01 4.75 -7.16
CA PHE A 54 10.47 6.11 -6.90
C PHE A 54 11.94 6.21 -6.48
N VAL A 55 12.50 5.15 -5.90
CA VAL A 55 13.94 5.09 -5.56
C VAL A 55 14.83 5.17 -6.81
N GLU A 56 14.41 4.57 -7.93
CA GLU A 56 15.12 4.66 -9.22
C GLU A 56 15.19 6.11 -9.74
N ILE A 57 14.16 6.92 -9.43
CA ILE A 57 14.06 8.31 -9.87
C ILE A 57 14.84 9.25 -8.93
N ALA A 58 14.60 9.16 -7.62
CA ALA A 58 15.01 10.20 -6.69
C ALA A 58 16.28 9.89 -5.86
N LYS A 59 16.79 8.66 -5.89
CA LYS A 59 18.03 8.19 -5.23
C LYS A 59 18.24 8.73 -3.79
N PRO A 60 17.71 8.04 -2.77
CA PRO A 60 17.66 8.56 -1.41
C PRO A 60 19.04 8.71 -0.76
N GLN A 61 19.20 9.79 -0.01
CA GLN A 61 20.41 10.11 0.75
C GLN A 61 20.47 9.31 2.07
N TRP A 62 21.64 9.29 2.71
CA TRP A 62 21.85 8.50 3.94
C TRP A 62 20.95 8.95 5.11
N TYR A 63 20.68 10.26 5.23
CA TYR A 63 19.83 10.79 6.30
C TYR A 63 18.34 10.47 6.07
N GLU A 64 17.90 10.36 4.82
CA GLU A 64 16.54 9.93 4.47
C GLU A 64 16.35 8.46 4.84
N ARG A 65 17.36 7.62 4.61
CA ARG A 65 17.38 6.22 5.06
C ARG A 65 17.33 6.10 6.59
N ALA A 66 18.07 6.94 7.30
CA ALA A 66 18.04 6.99 8.76
C ALA A 66 16.65 7.41 9.29
N LEU A 67 16.00 8.37 8.62
CA LEU A 67 14.62 8.77 8.92
C LEU A 67 13.63 7.62 8.71
N VAL A 68 13.73 6.90 7.60
CA VAL A 68 12.89 5.71 7.32
C VAL A 68 13.03 4.67 8.42
N PHE A 69 14.26 4.38 8.86
CA PHE A 69 14.50 3.44 9.96
C PHE A 69 13.80 3.87 11.26
N ALA A 70 13.91 5.15 11.62
CA ALA A 70 13.26 5.69 12.81
C ALA A 70 11.73 5.65 12.71
N VAL A 71 11.16 6.09 11.57
CA VAL A 71 9.71 6.11 11.33
C VAL A 71 9.14 4.70 11.33
N GLN A 72 9.77 3.75 10.61
CA GLN A 72 9.34 2.35 10.62
C GLN A 72 9.43 1.73 12.01
N GLY A 73 10.50 2.02 12.76
CA GLY A 73 10.64 1.55 14.14
C GLY A 73 9.47 1.96 15.05
N VAL A 74 8.99 3.19 14.92
CA VAL A 74 7.83 3.67 15.69
C VAL A 74 6.51 3.14 15.11
N PHE A 75 6.30 3.32 13.81
CA PHE A 75 5.04 3.03 13.14
C PHE A 75 4.69 1.55 13.16
N PHE A 76 5.67 0.67 12.89
CA PHE A 76 5.46 -0.79 12.96
C PHE A 76 4.92 -1.22 14.32
N ASN A 77 5.55 -0.76 15.40
CA ASN A 77 5.14 -1.14 16.76
C ASN A 77 3.77 -0.55 17.11
N ALA A 78 3.52 0.72 16.78
CA ALA A 78 2.23 1.36 17.01
C ALA A 78 1.10 0.67 16.24
N TYR A 79 1.31 0.40 14.94
CA TYR A 79 0.32 -0.27 14.10
C TYR A 79 0.09 -1.72 14.52
N PHE A 80 1.14 -2.47 14.89
CA PHE A 80 1.02 -3.81 15.45
C PHE A 80 0.13 -3.84 16.69
N LEU A 81 0.35 -2.94 17.65
CA LEU A 81 -0.47 -2.85 18.85
C LEU A 81 -1.91 -2.43 18.52
N ALA A 82 -2.11 -1.50 17.59
CA ALA A 82 -3.44 -1.09 17.14
C ALA A 82 -4.20 -2.23 16.47
N TYR A 83 -3.56 -2.99 15.57
CA TYR A 83 -4.16 -4.15 14.91
C TYR A 83 -4.47 -5.27 15.90
N PHE A 84 -3.56 -5.54 16.85
CA PHE A 84 -3.79 -6.51 17.91
C PHE A 84 -5.00 -6.15 18.79
N ALA A 85 -5.14 -4.86 19.14
CA ALA A 85 -6.25 -4.37 19.94
C ALA A 85 -7.58 -4.33 19.15
N SER A 86 -7.55 -3.89 17.90
CA SER A 86 -8.74 -3.70 17.07
C SER A 86 -8.40 -3.74 15.56
N PRO A 87 -8.51 -4.92 14.92
CA PRO A 87 -8.30 -5.04 13.47
C PRO A 87 -9.20 -4.09 12.66
N LYS A 88 -10.45 -3.91 13.10
CA LYS A 88 -11.43 -3.04 12.41
C LYS A 88 -11.03 -1.57 12.41
N LEU A 89 -10.37 -1.12 13.47
CA LEU A 89 -9.82 0.23 13.56
C LEU A 89 -8.57 0.35 12.69
N ALA A 90 -7.68 -0.64 12.76
CA ALA A 90 -6.45 -0.64 11.96
C ALA A 90 -6.75 -0.57 10.45
N HIS A 91 -7.65 -1.42 9.94
CA HIS A 91 -8.11 -1.35 8.55
C HIS A 91 -8.81 -0.03 8.22
N ARG A 92 -9.59 0.55 9.16
CA ARG A 92 -10.21 1.87 8.91
C ARG A 92 -9.18 2.97 8.74
N ILE A 93 -8.12 2.95 9.56
CA ILE A 93 -7.02 3.91 9.48
C ILE A 93 -6.35 3.80 8.12
N VAL A 94 -6.00 2.59 7.68
CA VAL A 94 -5.40 2.35 6.35
C VAL A 94 -6.31 2.87 5.25
N GLY A 95 -7.60 2.53 5.26
CA GLY A 95 -8.55 3.05 4.25
C GLY A 95 -8.56 4.57 4.15
N TYR A 96 -8.44 5.30 5.27
CA TYR A 96 -8.32 6.76 5.20
C TYR A 96 -6.95 7.25 4.70
N LEU A 97 -5.86 6.55 5.05
CA LEU A 97 -4.52 6.87 4.52
C LEU A 97 -4.49 6.71 2.99
N GLU A 98 -5.05 5.62 2.45
CA GLU A 98 -5.07 5.39 1.01
C GLU A 98 -6.02 6.37 0.30
N GLY A 99 -7.09 6.81 0.98
CA GLY A 99 -7.91 7.91 0.49
C GLY A 99 -7.11 9.20 0.28
N GLU A 100 -6.22 9.53 1.22
CA GLU A 100 -5.30 10.67 1.08
C GLU A 100 -4.17 10.41 0.05
N ALA A 101 -3.73 9.16 -0.12
CA ALA A 101 -2.79 8.77 -1.17
C ALA A 101 -3.40 8.99 -2.57
N VAL A 102 -4.64 8.54 -2.80
CA VAL A 102 -5.37 8.79 -4.06
C VAL A 102 -5.49 10.29 -4.36
N ASN A 103 -5.80 11.10 -3.34
CA ASN A 103 -5.85 12.56 -3.49
C ASN A 103 -4.48 13.14 -3.84
N SER A 104 -3.41 12.63 -3.24
CA SER A 104 -2.04 13.09 -3.45
C SER A 104 -1.53 12.74 -4.85
N TYR A 105 -1.76 11.52 -5.33
CA TYR A 105 -1.40 11.12 -6.68
C TYR A 105 -2.24 11.83 -7.75
N THR A 106 -3.49 12.14 -7.46
CA THR A 106 -4.31 12.96 -8.36
C THR A 106 -3.73 14.37 -8.51
N LYS A 107 -3.26 14.99 -7.42
CA LYS A 107 -2.55 16.27 -7.50
C LYS A 107 -1.27 16.14 -8.31
N PHE A 108 -0.49 15.08 -8.09
CA PHE A 108 0.75 14.87 -8.83
C PHE A 108 0.53 14.70 -10.35
N LEU A 109 -0.51 13.98 -10.76
CA LEU A 109 -0.90 13.88 -12.17
C LEU A 109 -1.26 15.25 -12.76
N ASN A 110 -2.01 16.07 -12.02
CA ASN A 110 -2.36 17.42 -12.48
C ASN A 110 -1.11 18.31 -12.64
N ASP A 111 -0.12 18.17 -11.75
CA ASP A 111 1.12 18.95 -11.82
C ASP A 111 2.01 18.48 -12.99
N LEU A 112 2.02 17.19 -13.30
CA LEU A 112 2.64 16.65 -14.53
C LEU A 112 1.95 17.20 -15.79
N GLU A 113 0.62 17.24 -15.82
CA GLU A 113 -0.15 17.77 -16.97
C GLU A 113 0.06 19.26 -17.22
N LYS A 114 0.34 20.04 -16.16
CA LYS A 114 0.70 21.46 -16.29
C LYS A 114 2.15 21.68 -16.72
N GLY A 115 2.99 20.65 -16.64
CA GLY A 115 4.44 20.75 -16.85
C GLY A 115 5.20 21.32 -15.65
N ASP A 116 4.61 21.30 -14.46
CA ASP A 116 5.30 21.69 -13.21
C ASP A 116 6.37 20.66 -12.83
N PHE A 117 6.21 19.41 -13.27
CA PHE A 117 7.19 18.34 -13.19
C PHE A 117 7.48 17.76 -14.59
N GLU A 118 8.73 17.34 -14.80
CA GLU A 118 9.15 16.69 -16.04
C GLU A 118 8.58 15.26 -16.11
N ASP A 119 7.91 14.93 -17.22
CA ASP A 119 7.40 13.59 -17.50
C ASP A 119 8.51 12.72 -18.11
N VAL A 120 9.32 12.12 -17.23
CA VAL A 120 10.47 11.28 -17.61
C VAL A 120 10.03 9.86 -18.04
N PRO A 121 10.85 9.10 -18.77
CA PRO A 121 10.56 7.69 -19.07
C PRO A 121 10.35 6.86 -17.80
N ALA A 122 9.40 5.91 -17.85
CA ALA A 122 9.10 5.03 -16.75
C ALA A 122 10.31 4.14 -16.38
N PRO A 123 10.63 3.96 -15.09
CA PRO A 123 11.66 3.01 -14.67
C PRO A 123 11.35 1.57 -15.13
N ALA A 124 12.37 0.81 -15.51
CA ALA A 124 12.21 -0.57 -15.97
C ALA A 124 11.48 -1.47 -14.96
N ILE A 125 11.74 -1.26 -13.66
CA ILE A 125 11.04 -1.98 -12.58
C ILE A 125 9.52 -1.76 -12.61
N ALA A 126 9.06 -0.56 -12.98
CA ALA A 126 7.65 -0.23 -13.09
C ALA A 126 7.04 -0.86 -14.34
N ILE A 127 7.75 -0.76 -15.47
CA ILE A 127 7.36 -1.40 -16.73
C ILE A 127 7.15 -2.90 -16.53
N ASP A 128 8.10 -3.58 -15.89
CA ASP A 128 8.03 -5.02 -15.66
C ASP A 128 6.90 -5.40 -14.69
N TYR A 129 6.75 -4.64 -13.59
CA TYR A 129 5.79 -4.96 -12.53
C TYR A 129 4.34 -4.72 -12.96
N TRP A 130 4.03 -3.53 -13.50
CA TRP A 130 2.69 -3.18 -13.98
C TRP A 130 2.45 -3.57 -15.44
N ARG A 131 3.43 -4.21 -16.10
CA ARG A 131 3.36 -4.63 -17.51
C ARG A 131 3.01 -3.47 -18.45
N LEU A 132 3.61 -2.31 -18.20
CA LEU A 132 3.37 -1.12 -19.00
C LEU A 132 4.02 -1.26 -20.40
N PRO A 133 3.53 -0.54 -21.41
CA PRO A 133 4.24 -0.39 -22.68
C PRO A 133 5.70 0.09 -22.47
N PRO A 134 6.67 -0.35 -23.30
CA PRO A 134 8.07 0.06 -23.15
C PRO A 134 8.32 1.58 -23.22
N GLU A 135 7.44 2.32 -23.91
CA GLU A 135 7.53 3.77 -24.08
C GLU A 135 6.71 4.54 -23.03
N SER A 136 6.28 3.88 -21.95
CA SER A 136 5.51 4.53 -20.88
C SER A 136 6.32 5.58 -20.13
N THR A 137 5.62 6.58 -19.61
CA THR A 137 6.20 7.71 -18.89
C THR A 137 5.88 7.67 -17.39
N LEU A 138 6.44 8.60 -16.63
CA LEU A 138 6.14 8.78 -15.21
C LEU A 138 4.64 9.02 -14.98
N LYS A 139 3.96 9.73 -15.89
CA LYS A 139 2.50 9.88 -15.85
C LYS A 139 1.75 8.54 -15.87
N ASP A 140 2.16 7.59 -16.70
CA ASP A 140 1.54 6.27 -16.76
C ASP A 140 1.75 5.50 -15.45
N VAL A 141 2.97 5.56 -14.91
CA VAL A 141 3.33 4.95 -13.62
C VAL A 141 2.49 5.51 -12.48
N VAL A 142 2.38 6.83 -12.37
CA VAL A 142 1.58 7.48 -11.34
C VAL A 142 0.10 7.14 -11.49
N THR A 143 -0.38 6.94 -12.73
CA THR A 143 -1.76 6.55 -12.99
C THR A 143 -2.08 5.15 -12.46
N VAL A 144 -1.19 4.18 -12.67
CA VAL A 144 -1.39 2.81 -12.15
C VAL A 144 -1.19 2.73 -10.63
N ILE A 145 -0.21 3.46 -10.08
CA ILE A 145 -0.02 3.59 -8.62
C ILE A 145 -1.30 4.13 -7.97
N ARG A 146 -1.87 5.23 -8.49
CA ARG A 146 -3.13 5.77 -7.96
C ARG A 146 -4.29 4.75 -8.01
N ALA A 147 -4.30 3.88 -9.01
CA ALA A 147 -5.32 2.84 -9.11
C ALA A 147 -5.13 1.75 -8.04
N ASP A 148 -3.88 1.36 -7.75
CA ASP A 148 -3.53 0.48 -6.64
C ASP A 148 -4.01 1.08 -5.31
N GLU A 149 -3.74 2.36 -5.07
CA GLU A 149 -4.18 3.06 -3.85
C GLU A 149 -5.70 3.09 -3.67
N ALA A 150 -6.43 3.33 -4.77
CA ALA A 150 -7.88 3.28 -4.75
C ALA A 150 -8.39 1.87 -4.42
N HIS A 151 -7.69 0.84 -4.92
CA HIS A 151 -8.00 -0.55 -4.57
C HIS A 151 -7.74 -0.83 -3.08
N HIS A 152 -6.57 -0.46 -2.56
CA HIS A 152 -6.20 -0.65 -1.15
C HIS A 152 -7.17 0.08 -0.22
N ARG A 153 -7.58 1.30 -0.58
CA ARG A 153 -8.62 2.08 0.12
C ARG A 153 -9.91 1.30 0.27
N ASP A 154 -10.45 0.83 -0.86
CA ASP A 154 -11.75 0.16 -0.90
C ASP A 154 -11.70 -1.19 -0.20
N LEU A 155 -10.60 -1.95 -0.37
CA LEU A 155 -10.35 -3.21 0.31
C LEU A 155 -10.31 -3.02 1.83
N ASN A 156 -9.54 -2.06 2.34
CA ASN A 156 -9.40 -1.83 3.77
C ASN A 156 -10.69 -1.29 4.41
N HIS A 157 -11.43 -0.41 3.73
CA HIS A 157 -12.76 0.00 4.19
C HIS A 157 -13.73 -1.18 4.24
N PHE A 158 -13.75 -2.03 3.22
CA PHE A 158 -14.60 -3.22 3.18
C PHE A 158 -14.31 -4.20 4.32
N VAL A 159 -13.03 -4.47 4.60
CA VAL A 159 -12.61 -5.31 5.74
C VAL A 159 -13.09 -4.74 7.06
N SER A 160 -12.89 -3.43 7.25
CA SER A 160 -13.34 -2.71 8.45
C SER A 160 -14.86 -2.82 8.64
N ASP A 161 -15.64 -2.65 7.57
CA ASP A 161 -17.10 -2.74 7.61
C ASP A 161 -17.60 -4.15 7.98
N ILE A 162 -17.03 -5.21 7.38
CA ILE A 162 -17.34 -6.60 7.73
C ILE A 162 -17.13 -6.83 9.23
N GLN A 163 -15.97 -6.42 9.75
CA GLN A 163 -15.62 -6.63 11.15
C GLN A 163 -16.47 -5.77 12.10
N CYS A 164 -16.85 -4.56 11.71
CA CYS A 164 -17.78 -3.71 12.45
C CYS A 164 -19.18 -4.31 12.56
N GLN A 165 -19.63 -5.04 11.54
CA GLN A 165 -20.89 -5.78 11.53
C GLN A 165 -20.84 -7.10 12.34
N GLY A 166 -19.71 -7.41 12.99
CA GLY A 166 -19.52 -8.65 13.74
C GLY A 166 -19.35 -9.90 12.86
N ARG A 167 -19.08 -9.71 11.56
CA ARG A 167 -18.88 -10.80 10.60
C ARG A 167 -17.40 -11.21 10.56
N GLU A 168 -17.15 -12.45 10.16
CA GLU A 168 -15.79 -12.98 10.04
C GLU A 168 -15.30 -12.93 8.60
N LEU A 169 -14.03 -12.59 8.41
CA LEU A 169 -13.38 -12.50 7.10
C LEU A 169 -13.48 -13.77 6.26
N ARG A 170 -13.48 -14.94 6.91
CA ARG A 170 -13.63 -16.23 6.21
C ARG A 170 -14.98 -16.41 5.49
N GLN A 171 -16.00 -15.64 5.87
CA GLN A 171 -17.34 -15.66 5.27
C GLN A 171 -17.45 -14.72 4.05
N TYR A 172 -16.49 -13.81 3.89
CA TYR A 172 -16.45 -12.79 2.83
C TYR A 172 -15.10 -12.90 2.13
N PRO A 173 -14.97 -13.74 1.09
CA PRO A 173 -13.69 -13.95 0.43
C PRO A 173 -13.05 -12.64 -0.03
N ALA A 174 -11.73 -12.55 0.13
CA ALA A 174 -10.97 -11.41 -0.36
C ALA A 174 -11.07 -11.33 -1.89
N PRO A 175 -11.25 -10.12 -2.46
CA PRO A 175 -11.26 -9.92 -3.91
C PRO A 175 -9.82 -10.03 -4.46
N ILE A 176 -9.32 -11.25 -4.67
CA ILE A 176 -7.96 -11.50 -5.18
C ILE A 176 -7.96 -11.52 -6.71
N GLY A 177 -6.87 -11.05 -7.33
CA GLY A 177 -6.57 -11.25 -8.76
C GLY A 177 -7.00 -10.11 -9.68
N TYR A 178 -6.86 -8.86 -9.23
CA TYR A 178 -7.21 -7.64 -9.97
C TYR A 178 -6.02 -7.01 -10.71
N HIS A 179 -4.91 -7.74 -10.85
CA HIS A 179 -3.70 -7.32 -11.58
C HIS A 179 -3.76 -7.66 -13.07
#